data_AF-A0A8J8GYX0-F1
#
_entry.id   AF-A0A8J8GYX0-F1
#
_cell.length_a   1.000
_cell.length_b   1.000
_cell.length_c   1.000
_cell.angle_alpha   90.00
_cell.angle_beta   90.00
_cell.angle_gamma   90.00
#
_symmetry.space_group_name_H-M   'P 1'
#
loop_
_entity.id
_entity.type
_entity.pdbx_description
1 polymer ?
#
loop_
_entity_poly.entity_id
_entity_poly.type
_entity_poly.pdbx_seq_one_letter_code
_entity_poly.pdbx_strand_id
1 'polypeptide(L)'
;MSGGVRSSETVWSGAGSGCSAYNTALSAQSTFNTGCAKRAEADVSAVADPNTGVSVMYNGSWYIFGGTSVSAPIIASVYALAGNGTSTTPNYPYQHAGSANFFDVTSGSNGSCPTSQWCNARAGWDGPTGVGTPNGVGGF
;
A
#
# COMPACT_ATOMS: atom_id res chain seq x y z
N MET A 1 -6.31 -5.93 16.30
CA MET A 1 -5.05 -6.16 17.07
C MET A 1 -5.42 -6.80 18.40
N SER A 2 -4.77 -7.90 18.77
CA SER A 2 -4.83 -8.43 20.14
C SER A 2 -3.41 -8.43 20.69
N GLY A 3 -3.18 -7.76 21.83
CA GLY A 3 -1.87 -7.72 22.47
C GLY A 3 -0.75 -7.01 21.67
N GLY A 4 -1.07 -6.09 20.76
CA GLY A 4 -0.08 -5.37 19.96
C GLY A 4 0.46 -6.15 18.74
N VAL A 5 -0.04 -7.36 18.48
CA VAL A 5 0.31 -8.16 17.30
C VAL A 5 -0.72 -7.91 16.19
N ARG A 6 -0.20 -7.63 14.98
CA ARG A 6 -0.99 -7.52 13.75
C ARG A 6 -1.56 -8.90 13.39
N SER A 7 -2.88 -9.03 13.36
CA SER A 7 -3.54 -10.35 13.20
C SER A 7 -3.75 -10.76 11.75
N SER A 8 -4.20 -9.83 10.90
CA SER A 8 -4.46 -10.07 9.48
C SER A 8 -4.78 -8.76 8.77
N GLU A 9 -4.46 -8.68 7.48
CA GLU A 9 -4.94 -7.65 6.56
C GLU A 9 -5.34 -8.29 5.25
N THR A 10 -6.37 -7.72 4.61
CA THR A 10 -6.88 -8.17 3.32
C THR A 10 -7.10 -6.94 2.43
N VAL A 11 -7.09 -7.16 1.12
CA VAL A 11 -7.41 -6.10 0.15
C VAL A 11 -8.76 -5.46 0.46
N TRP A 12 -8.81 -4.13 0.49
CA TRP A 12 -10.08 -3.42 0.40
C TRP A 12 -10.54 -3.43 -1.06
N SER A 13 -11.77 -3.91 -1.30
CA SER A 13 -12.26 -4.10 -2.67
C SER A 13 -12.43 -2.80 -3.47
N GLY A 14 -12.43 -1.64 -2.79
CA GLY A 14 -12.46 -0.31 -3.40
C GLY A 14 -11.09 0.31 -3.68
N ALA A 15 -9.98 -0.38 -3.36
CA ALA A 15 -8.64 0.11 -3.64
C ALA A 15 -8.41 0.24 -5.15
N GLY A 16 -7.70 1.28 -5.58
CA GLY A 16 -7.28 1.44 -6.98
C GLY A 16 -5.95 0.74 -7.25
N SER A 17 -5.80 0.17 -8.45
CA SER A 17 -4.56 -0.44 -8.93
C SER A 17 -4.52 -0.41 -10.47
N GLY A 18 -3.34 -0.62 -11.07
CA GLY A 18 -3.26 -0.71 -12.52
C GLY A 18 -1.87 -0.61 -13.13
N CYS A 19 -1.85 -0.40 -14.44
CA CYS A 19 -0.62 -0.26 -15.24
C CYS A 19 -0.69 1.05 -16.02
N SER A 20 0.30 1.93 -15.83
CA SER A 20 0.37 3.21 -16.53
C SER A 20 0.62 3.02 -18.02
N ALA A 21 -0.10 3.76 -18.86
CA ALA A 21 0.19 3.84 -20.29
C ALA A 21 1.37 4.79 -20.61
N TYR A 22 1.81 5.60 -19.65
CA TYR A 22 2.72 6.72 -19.90
C TYR A 22 4.03 6.60 -19.12
N ASN A 23 3.94 6.41 -17.81
CA ASN A 23 5.09 6.53 -16.91
C ASN A 23 5.97 5.29 -16.97
N THR A 24 7.28 5.49 -17.14
CA THR A 24 8.26 4.40 -17.05
C THR A 24 8.26 3.81 -15.64
N ALA A 25 8.44 2.49 -15.54
CA ALA A 25 8.58 1.82 -14.25
C ALA A 25 9.79 2.36 -13.48
N LEU A 26 9.68 2.39 -12.15
CA LEU A 26 10.84 2.57 -11.30
C LEU A 26 11.82 1.41 -11.50
N SER A 27 13.13 1.69 -11.46
CA SER A 27 14.14 0.65 -11.70
C SER A 27 14.02 -0.51 -10.70
N ALA A 28 13.78 -0.22 -9.43
CA ALA A 28 13.53 -1.25 -8.43
C ALA A 28 12.19 -1.98 -8.67
N GLN A 29 11.10 -1.26 -9.00
CA GLN A 29 9.80 -1.88 -9.30
C GLN A 29 9.87 -2.88 -10.47
N SER A 30 10.71 -2.62 -11.47
CA SER A 30 10.82 -3.48 -12.65
C SER A 30 11.19 -4.94 -12.35
N THR A 31 11.79 -5.22 -11.18
CA THR A 31 12.17 -6.58 -10.76
C THR A 31 11.04 -7.35 -10.06
N PHE A 32 9.90 -6.72 -9.79
CA PHE A 32 8.80 -7.29 -9.01
C PHE A 32 7.78 -8.09 -9.83
N ASN A 33 8.06 -8.36 -11.10
CA ASN A 33 7.16 -9.09 -12.00
C ASN A 33 5.72 -8.54 -11.93
N THR A 34 5.56 -7.23 -12.09
CA THR A 34 4.26 -6.56 -11.99
C THR A 34 3.32 -6.93 -13.13
N GLY A 35 3.86 -7.51 -14.21
CA GLY A 35 3.15 -7.72 -15.49
C GLY A 35 2.79 -6.43 -16.21
N CYS A 36 3.25 -5.28 -15.73
CA CYS A 36 3.11 -3.99 -16.40
C CYS A 36 4.41 -3.63 -17.11
N ALA A 37 4.33 -3.26 -18.39
CA ALA A 37 5.49 -2.81 -19.16
C ALA A 37 6.00 -1.40 -18.75
N LYS A 38 5.25 -0.73 -17.89
CA LYS A 38 5.42 0.66 -17.43
C LYS A 38 5.23 0.69 -15.90
N ARG A 39 4.98 1.85 -15.30
CA ARG A 39 4.73 1.96 -13.86
C ARG A 39 3.44 1.24 -13.47
N ALA A 40 3.53 0.28 -12.54
CA ALA A 40 2.38 -0.39 -11.96
C ALA A 40 1.93 0.30 -10.66
N GLU A 41 0.64 0.53 -10.45
CA GLU A 41 0.06 1.09 -9.22
C GLU A 41 -0.58 -0.04 -8.39
N ALA A 42 -0.49 -0.06 -7.05
CA ALA A 42 0.13 0.92 -6.14
C ALA A 42 1.58 0.54 -5.70
N ASP A 43 2.24 1.39 -4.92
CA ASP A 43 3.58 1.12 -4.34
C ASP A 43 3.51 0.48 -2.95
N VAL A 44 2.68 1.05 -2.08
CA VAL A 44 2.43 0.63 -0.70
C VAL A 44 0.97 0.88 -0.37
N SER A 45 0.48 0.31 0.73
CA SER A 45 -0.90 0.47 1.17
C SER A 45 -1.01 0.77 2.66
N ALA A 46 -2.19 1.19 3.10
CA ALA A 46 -2.58 1.29 4.50
C ALA A 46 -4.11 1.11 4.58
N VAL A 47 -4.68 1.23 5.78
CA VAL A 47 -6.14 1.09 5.97
C VAL A 47 -6.91 2.02 5.03
N ALA A 48 -7.93 1.45 4.38
CA ALA A 48 -8.79 2.13 3.42
C ALA A 48 -10.25 1.67 3.47
N ASP A 49 -10.58 0.52 4.06
CA ASP A 49 -11.98 0.10 4.15
C ASP A 49 -12.73 0.95 5.20
N PRO A 50 -13.83 1.66 4.84
CA PRO A 50 -14.64 2.39 5.81
C PRO A 50 -15.21 1.51 6.93
N ASN A 51 -15.40 0.20 6.71
CA ASN A 51 -15.85 -0.73 7.75
C ASN A 51 -14.82 -0.92 8.87
N THR A 52 -13.54 -0.67 8.57
CA THR A 52 -12.42 -0.69 9.52
C THR A 52 -11.71 0.66 9.55
N GLY A 53 -12.42 1.74 9.21
CA GLY A 53 -11.86 3.04 8.94
C GLY A 53 -11.33 3.76 10.17
N VAL A 54 -10.88 5.00 9.97
CA VAL A 54 -10.39 5.87 11.04
C VAL A 54 -11.50 6.76 11.59
N SER A 55 -11.47 7.01 12.90
CA SER A 55 -12.37 7.97 13.54
C SER A 55 -11.86 9.38 13.34
N VAL A 56 -12.68 10.25 12.77
CA VAL A 56 -12.36 11.65 12.48
C VAL A 56 -13.44 12.55 13.08
N MET A 57 -13.02 13.57 13.82
CA MET A 57 -13.91 14.63 14.28
C MET A 57 -14.06 15.67 13.17
N TYR A 58 -15.30 15.87 12.72
CA TYR A 58 -15.65 16.87 11.71
C TYR A 58 -16.88 17.65 12.17
N ASN A 59 -16.83 18.98 12.17
CA ASN A 59 -17.91 19.85 12.65
C ASN A 59 -18.49 19.43 14.01
N GLY A 60 -17.63 19.08 14.97
CA GLY A 60 -18.05 18.73 16.33
C GLY A 60 -18.60 17.32 16.52
N SER A 61 -18.65 16.49 15.49
CA SER A 61 -19.16 15.11 15.55
C SER A 61 -18.11 14.10 15.09
N TRP A 62 -18.17 12.88 15.62
CA TRP A 62 -17.31 11.77 15.23
C TRP A 62 -17.88 11.01 14.04
N TYR A 63 -17.04 10.73 13.06
CA TYR A 63 -17.36 9.94 11.87
C TYR A 63 -16.28 8.90 11.63
N ILE A 64 -16.63 7.81 10.94
CA ILE A 64 -15.65 6.85 10.43
C ILE A 64 -15.43 7.14 8.94
N PHE A 65 -14.17 7.30 8.55
CA PHE A 65 -13.77 7.45 7.15
C PHE A 65 -12.82 6.34 6.71
N GLY A 66 -12.92 5.98 5.42
CA GLY A 66 -11.97 5.13 4.72
C GLY A 66 -11.53 5.79 3.41
N GLY A 67 -11.35 4.99 2.37
CA GLY A 67 -10.73 5.37 1.11
C GLY A 67 -9.21 5.36 1.18
N THR A 68 -8.57 5.26 0.01
CA THR A 68 -7.13 5.49 -0.12
C THR A 68 -6.74 6.93 0.26
N SER A 69 -7.72 7.85 0.29
CA SER A 69 -7.58 9.19 0.88
C SER A 69 -7.23 9.16 2.37
N VAL A 70 -7.61 8.13 3.13
CA VAL A 70 -7.13 7.90 4.51
C VAL A 70 -5.73 7.28 4.49
N SER A 71 -5.46 6.37 3.56
CA SER A 71 -4.14 5.74 3.44
C SER A 71 -3.02 6.74 3.15
N ALA A 72 -3.25 7.71 2.27
CA ALA A 72 -2.25 8.69 1.86
C ALA A 72 -1.62 9.50 3.02
N PRO A 73 -2.39 10.17 3.91
CA PRO A 73 -1.81 10.89 5.05
C PRO A 73 -1.20 9.95 6.10
N ILE A 74 -1.65 8.69 6.21
CA ILE A 74 -0.98 7.69 7.06
C ILE A 74 0.43 7.42 6.53
N ILE A 75 0.57 7.11 5.24
CA ILE A 75 1.87 6.87 4.60
C ILE A 75 2.77 8.11 4.66
N ALA A 76 2.22 9.30 4.40
CA ALA A 76 2.96 10.56 4.53
C ALA A 76 3.53 10.75 5.95
N SER A 77 2.75 10.39 6.98
CA SER A 77 3.20 10.46 8.38
C SER A 77 4.31 9.46 8.68
N VAL A 78 4.29 8.27 8.05
CA VAL A 78 5.37 7.28 8.18
C VAL A 78 6.67 7.81 7.56
N TYR A 79 6.62 8.38 6.36
CA TYR A 79 7.78 9.06 5.75
C TYR A 79 8.31 10.19 6.64
N ALA A 80 7.43 11.02 7.20
CA ALA A 80 7.84 12.10 8.08
C ALA A 80 8.52 11.58 9.35
N LEU A 81 8.00 10.50 9.94
CA LEU A 81 8.56 9.90 11.16
C LEU A 81 9.90 9.19 10.90
N ALA A 82 10.12 8.64 9.71
CA ALA A 82 11.40 8.05 9.32
C ALA A 82 12.55 9.08 9.31
N GLY A 83 12.23 10.37 9.06
CA GLY A 83 13.17 11.48 9.21
C GLY A 83 14.29 11.52 8.16
N ASN A 84 14.16 10.75 7.07
CA ASN A 84 15.16 10.55 6.02
C ASN A 84 14.69 11.08 4.63
N GLY A 85 13.70 11.97 4.60
CA GLY A 85 13.12 12.48 3.35
C GLY A 85 14.10 13.17 2.38
N THR A 86 15.33 13.48 2.80
CA THR A 86 16.40 13.99 1.92
C THR A 86 17.13 12.90 1.14
N SER A 87 17.09 11.64 1.59
CA SER A 87 17.75 10.49 0.96
C SER A 87 16.76 9.45 0.43
N THR A 88 15.53 9.46 0.92
CA THR A 88 14.47 8.57 0.46
C THR A 88 14.08 8.87 -0.98
N THR A 89 13.91 7.82 -1.78
CA THR A 89 13.50 7.90 -3.19
C THR A 89 12.24 7.05 -3.42
N PRO A 90 11.53 7.21 -4.54
CA PRO A 90 10.42 6.32 -4.88
C PRO A 90 10.80 4.83 -4.96
N ASN A 91 12.08 4.49 -5.15
CA ASN A 91 12.55 3.10 -5.13
C ASN A 91 12.67 2.51 -3.71
N TYR A 92 12.63 3.33 -2.66
CA TYR A 92 12.96 2.91 -1.30
C TYR A 92 12.05 1.80 -0.76
N PRO A 93 10.70 1.86 -0.92
CA PRO A 93 9.83 0.78 -0.49
C PRO A 93 10.17 -0.56 -1.16
N TYR A 94 10.47 -0.53 -2.47
CA TYR A 94 10.85 -1.72 -3.24
C TYR A 94 12.19 -2.32 -2.79
N GLN A 95 13.16 -1.48 -2.40
CA GLN A 95 14.45 -1.95 -1.88
C GLN A 95 14.33 -2.65 -0.52
N HIS A 96 13.23 -2.41 0.20
CA HIS A 96 12.95 -2.98 1.53
C HIS A 96 11.77 -3.97 1.50
N ALA A 97 11.22 -4.27 0.33
CA ALA A 97 10.11 -5.22 0.18
C ALA A 97 10.52 -6.63 0.64
N GLY A 98 9.59 -7.37 1.22
CA GLY A 98 9.85 -8.71 1.76
C GLY A 98 10.68 -8.74 3.06
N SER A 99 11.10 -7.58 3.58
CA SER A 99 11.70 -7.46 4.91
C SER A 99 10.62 -7.33 6.00
N ALA A 100 11.03 -7.36 7.27
CA ALA A 100 10.13 -7.13 8.40
C ALA A 100 9.54 -5.71 8.45
N ASN A 101 9.99 -4.79 7.58
CA ASN A 101 9.51 -3.41 7.51
C ASN A 101 8.15 -3.27 6.81
N PHE A 102 7.69 -4.31 6.11
CA PHE A 102 6.37 -4.35 5.49
C PHE A 102 5.61 -5.61 5.93
N PHE A 103 4.30 -5.49 6.03
CA PHE A 103 3.41 -6.63 6.10
C PHE A 103 2.82 -6.89 4.72
N ASP A 104 3.17 -8.04 4.16
CA ASP A 104 2.71 -8.49 2.85
C ASP A 104 1.24 -8.95 2.91
N VAL A 105 0.37 -8.28 2.17
CA VAL A 105 -1.06 -8.58 2.15
C VAL A 105 -1.33 -9.60 1.05
N THR A 106 -1.56 -10.85 1.44
CA THR A 106 -1.58 -11.98 0.49
C THR A 106 -2.97 -12.51 0.14
N SER A 107 -4.04 -11.82 0.55
CA SER A 107 -5.42 -12.26 0.30
C SER A 107 -6.40 -11.11 0.03
N GLY A 108 -7.44 -11.42 -0.74
CA GLY A 108 -8.47 -10.47 -1.18
C GLY A 108 -8.25 -9.98 -2.62
N SER A 109 -9.19 -9.19 -3.10
CA SER A 109 -9.17 -8.63 -4.45
C SER A 109 -9.93 -7.30 -4.53
N ASN A 110 -9.51 -6.41 -5.42
CA ASN A 110 -10.23 -5.19 -5.78
C ASN A 110 -11.00 -5.30 -7.11
N GLY A 111 -11.19 -6.53 -7.62
CA GLY A 111 -12.05 -6.80 -8.77
C GLY A 111 -11.48 -7.84 -9.73
N SER A 112 -11.63 -7.59 -11.02
CA SER A 112 -11.13 -8.47 -12.08
C SER A 112 -10.28 -7.66 -13.05
N CYS A 113 -9.09 -8.14 -13.35
CA CYS A 113 -8.13 -7.51 -14.25
C CYS A 113 -7.63 -8.51 -15.31
N PRO A 114 -7.19 -8.02 -16.48
CA PRO A 114 -6.54 -8.85 -17.50
C PRO A 114 -5.29 -9.58 -16.97
N THR A 115 -4.56 -8.90 -16.09
CA THR A 115 -3.40 -9.45 -15.39
C THR A 115 -3.79 -9.70 -13.94
N SER A 116 -3.81 -10.96 -13.50
CA SER A 116 -4.34 -11.35 -12.19
C SER A 116 -3.73 -10.56 -11.03
N GLN A 117 -2.41 -10.38 -11.03
CA GLN A 117 -1.67 -9.66 -9.98
C GLN A 117 -1.99 -8.16 -9.91
N TRP A 118 -2.73 -7.60 -10.87
CA TRP A 118 -3.18 -6.21 -10.78
C TRP A 118 -4.39 -6.05 -9.87
N CYS A 119 -5.20 -7.09 -9.67
CA CYS A 119 -6.38 -7.01 -8.80
C CYS A 119 -6.42 -8.01 -7.66
N ASN A 120 -5.65 -9.08 -7.70
CA ASN A 120 -5.63 -10.09 -6.66
C ASN A 120 -4.35 -9.96 -5.82
N ALA A 121 -4.52 -10.00 -4.51
CA ALA A 121 -3.39 -10.08 -3.60
C ALA A 121 -2.63 -11.40 -3.73
N ARG A 122 -1.33 -11.36 -3.46
CA ARG A 122 -0.44 -12.53 -3.51
C ARG A 122 0.82 -12.26 -2.69
N ALA A 123 1.69 -13.26 -2.57
CA ALA A 123 3.03 -13.01 -2.02
C ALA A 123 3.85 -12.06 -2.91
N GLY A 124 4.52 -11.10 -2.26
CA GLY A 124 5.32 -10.06 -2.91
C GLY A 124 4.47 -8.90 -3.43
N TRP A 125 4.90 -8.24 -4.51
CA TRP A 125 4.13 -7.12 -5.05
C TRP A 125 2.82 -7.58 -5.68
N ASP A 126 1.74 -6.89 -5.35
CA ASP A 126 0.47 -6.92 -6.07
C ASP A 126 -0.10 -5.51 -6.28
N GLY A 127 -1.03 -5.39 -7.22
CA GLY A 127 -1.63 -4.11 -7.57
C GLY A 127 -2.38 -3.45 -6.41
N PRO A 128 -3.30 -4.15 -5.71
CA PRO A 128 -4.11 -3.50 -4.68
C PRO A 128 -3.31 -3.01 -3.46
N THR A 129 -2.20 -3.67 -3.12
CA THR A 129 -1.47 -3.39 -1.87
C THR A 129 0.00 -3.01 -2.05
N GLY A 130 0.52 -3.07 -3.27
CA GLY A 130 1.90 -2.75 -3.57
C GLY A 130 2.83 -3.79 -2.96
N VAL A 131 3.90 -3.35 -2.28
CA VAL A 131 4.77 -4.24 -1.48
C VAL A 131 4.21 -4.54 -0.09
N GLY A 132 2.97 -4.11 0.18
CA GLY A 132 2.27 -4.29 1.45
C GLY A 132 2.13 -2.99 2.24
N THR A 133 1.82 -3.15 3.52
CA THR A 133 1.58 -2.05 4.46
C THR A 133 2.78 -1.84 5.39
N PRO A 134 3.07 -0.60 5.84
CA PRO A 134 4.20 -0.35 6.74
C PRO A 134 4.14 -1.19 8.03
N ASN A 135 5.30 -1.63 8.50
CA ASN A 135 5.51 -2.22 9.82
C ASN A 135 6.66 -1.48 10.51
N GLY A 136 6.34 -0.29 11.03
CA GLY A 136 7.33 0.68 11.48
C GLY A 136 7.78 1.61 10.34
N VAL A 137 8.92 2.27 10.53
CA VAL A 137 9.44 3.31 9.62
C VAL A 137 10.59 2.83 8.73
N GLY A 138 11.14 1.63 8.96
CA GLY A 138 12.37 1.17 8.28
C GLY A 138 12.24 0.93 6.77
N GLY A 139 11.02 0.97 6.22
CA GLY A 139 10.75 0.88 4.78
C GLY A 139 10.54 2.23 4.09
N PHE A 140 10.77 3.34 4.79
CA PHE A 140 10.48 4.71 4.37
C PHE A 140 11.67 5.63 4.63
#